data_AF-A0A7V5NZ06-F1
#
_entry.id   AF-A0A7V5NZ06-F1
#
_cell.length_a   1.000
_cell.length_b   1.000
_cell.length_c   1.000
_cell.angle_alpha   90.00
_cell.angle_beta   90.00
_cell.angle_gamma   90.00
#
_symmetry.space_group_name_H-M   'P 1'
#
loop_
_entity.id
_entity.type
_entity.pdbx_description
1 polymer ?
#
loop_
_entity_poly.entity_id
_entity_poly.type
_entity_poly.pdbx_seq_one_letter_code
_entity_poly.pdbx_strand_id
1 'polypeptide(L)'
;MFSHLDRKILFAIATILVIFWFFFVWWSTREQKNFYLAQMKREAFTLYNFVVLTREWISSKGGIFVKEKDRFIKITPSHFTKELAQFAAPKHLPFSFKVAVINAQNPAHKPDDFEKEAIMHFQREGA
;
A
#
# COMPACT_ATOMS: atom_id res chain seq x y z
N MET A 1 12.56 -31.26 -47.24
CA MET A 1 11.15 -31.11 -47.67
C MET A 1 10.30 -31.84 -46.63
N PHE A 2 9.65 -31.09 -45.72
CA PHE A 2 8.89 -31.71 -44.61
C PHE A 2 7.83 -32.65 -45.15
N SER A 3 7.80 -33.88 -44.65
CA SER A 3 6.82 -34.87 -45.09
C SER A 3 5.41 -34.44 -44.67
N HIS A 4 4.39 -35.03 -45.29
CA HIS A 4 3.00 -34.76 -44.92
C HIS A 4 2.69 -35.21 -43.48
N LEU A 5 3.44 -36.17 -42.95
CA LEU A 5 3.28 -36.67 -41.58
C LEU A 5 3.86 -35.68 -40.55
N ASP A 6 5.04 -35.11 -40.83
CA ASP A 6 5.69 -34.13 -39.95
C ASP A 6 4.83 -32.89 -39.74
N ARG A 7 4.18 -32.41 -40.81
CA ARG A 7 3.27 -31.25 -40.73
C ARG A 7 2.06 -31.54 -39.85
N LYS A 8 1.47 -32.73 -39.92
CA LYS A 8 0.31 -33.12 -39.10
C LYS A 8 0.65 -33.18 -37.61
N ILE A 9 1.82 -33.73 -37.26
CA ILE A 9 2.30 -33.81 -35.88
C ILE A 9 2.53 -32.41 -35.33
N LEU A 10 3.15 -31.53 -36.12
CA LEU A 10 3.44 -30.16 -35.72
C LEU A 10 2.15 -29.35 -35.47
N PHE A 11 1.12 -29.53 -36.31
CA PHE A 11 -0.20 -28.95 -36.07
C PHE A 11 -0.86 -29.49 -34.80
N ALA A 12 -0.81 -30.81 -34.57
CA ALA A 12 -1.42 -31.41 -33.37
C ALA A 12 -0.78 -30.89 -32.07
N ILE A 13 0.55 -30.81 -32.03
CA ILE A 13 1.27 -30.24 -30.87
C ILE A 13 0.92 -28.78 -30.67
N ALA A 14 0.88 -27.98 -31.74
CA ALA A 14 0.49 -26.58 -31.66
C ALA A 14 -0.93 -26.41 -31.11
N THR A 15 -1.89 -27.24 -31.55
CA THR A 15 -3.26 -27.22 -31.04
C THR A 15 -3.32 -27.54 -29.55
N ILE A 16 -2.58 -28.56 -29.09
CA ILE A 16 -2.54 -28.93 -27.66
C ILE A 16 -1.95 -27.79 -26.82
N LEU A 17 -0.87 -27.16 -27.28
CA LEU A 17 -0.24 -26.04 -26.58
C LEU A 17 -1.18 -24.83 -26.48
N VAL A 18 -1.95 -24.54 -27.53
CA VAL A 18 -2.94 -23.45 -27.50
C VAL A 18 -4.04 -23.74 -26.48
N ILE A 19 -4.59 -24.95 -26.47
CA ILE A 19 -5.62 -25.34 -25.49
C ILE A 19 -5.10 -25.23 -24.07
N PHE A 20 -3.87 -25.71 -23.82
CA PHE A 20 -3.23 -25.61 -22.51
C PHE A 20 -2.99 -24.16 -22.09
N TRP A 21 -2.53 -23.31 -23.01
CA TRP A 21 -2.32 -21.89 -22.74
C TRP A 21 -3.62 -21.18 -22.37
N PHE A 22 -4.71 -21.42 -23.11
CA PHE A 22 -6.03 -20.87 -22.79
C PHE A 22 -6.53 -21.31 -21.41
N PHE A 23 -6.38 -22.60 -21.09
CA PHE A 23 -6.72 -23.13 -19.77
C PHE A 23 -5.89 -22.47 -18.66
N PHE A 24 -4.58 -22.33 -18.87
CA PHE A 24 -3.67 -21.71 -17.91
C PHE A 24 -4.00 -20.23 -17.68
N VAL A 25 -4.29 -19.46 -18.74
CA VAL A 25 -4.68 -18.05 -18.63
C VAL A 25 -6.02 -17.91 -17.90
N TRP A 26 -6.98 -18.78 -18.21
CA TRP A 26 -8.27 -18.80 -17.53
C TRP A 26 -8.14 -19.13 -16.04
N TRP A 27 -7.32 -20.10 -15.69
CA TRP A 27 -7.02 -20.45 -14.30
C TRP A 27 -6.23 -19.34 -13.58
N SER A 28 -5.23 -18.76 -14.24
CA SER A 28 -4.37 -17.70 -13.70
C SER A 28 -5.15 -16.41 -13.39
N THR A 29 -6.06 -16.00 -14.30
CA THR A 29 -6.89 -14.80 -14.09
C THR A 29 -7.90 -14.97 -12.94
N ARG A 30 -8.30 -16.21 -12.63
CA ARG A 30 -9.17 -16.52 -11.48
C ARG A 30 -8.44 -16.30 -10.15
N GLU A 31 -7.17 -16.69 -10.05
CA GLU A 31 -6.44 -16.75 -8.78
C GLU A 31 -5.70 -15.46 -8.40
N GLN A 32 -5.41 -14.62 -9.39
CA GLN A 32 -4.58 -13.42 -9.20
C GLN A 32 -5.13 -12.42 -8.17
N LYS A 33 -6.45 -12.22 -8.10
CA LYS A 33 -7.07 -11.17 -7.26
C LYS A 33 -6.72 -11.29 -5.78
N ASN A 34 -6.77 -12.50 -5.24
CA ASN A 34 -6.52 -12.76 -3.82
C ASN A 34 -5.05 -12.54 -3.47
N PHE A 35 -4.15 -12.92 -4.37
CA PHE A 35 -2.71 -12.71 -4.19
C PHE A 35 -2.36 -11.22 -4.20
N TYR A 36 -2.88 -10.45 -5.16
CA TYR A 36 -2.65 -9.00 -5.22
C TYR A 36 -3.19 -8.30 -3.97
N LEU A 37 -4.40 -8.63 -3.50
CA LEU A 37 -4.96 -8.05 -2.28
C LEU A 37 -4.13 -8.42 -1.04
N ALA A 38 -3.70 -9.67 -0.92
CA ALA A 38 -2.85 -10.11 0.19
C ALA A 38 -1.49 -9.39 0.17
N GLN A 39 -0.92 -9.15 -1.01
CA GLN A 39 0.30 -8.39 -1.17
C GLN A 39 0.11 -6.93 -0.77
N MET A 40 -0.93 -6.26 -1.27
CA MET A 40 -1.24 -4.87 -0.91
C MET A 40 -1.44 -4.72 0.61
N LYS A 41 -2.08 -5.69 1.27
CA LYS A 41 -2.24 -5.69 2.72
C LYS A 41 -0.90 -5.77 3.45
N ARG A 42 0.03 -6.62 3.01
CA ARG A 42 1.38 -6.72 3.59
C ARG A 42 2.17 -5.42 3.41
N GLU A 43 2.08 -4.82 2.22
CA GLU A 43 2.72 -3.55 1.93
C GLU A 43 2.16 -2.42 2.81
N ALA A 44 0.82 -2.29 2.88
CA ALA A 44 0.15 -1.30 3.73
C ALA A 44 0.51 -1.45 5.21
N PHE A 45 0.55 -2.69 5.73
CA PHE A 45 0.94 -2.97 7.11
C PHE A 45 2.41 -2.58 7.38
N THR A 46 3.31 -2.87 6.45
CA THR A 46 4.73 -2.50 6.57
C THR A 46 4.90 -0.98 6.58
N LEU A 47 4.23 -0.27 5.67
CA LEU A 47 4.25 1.19 5.61
C LEU A 47 3.68 1.81 6.88
N TYR A 48 2.55 1.28 7.37
CA TYR A 48 1.94 1.70 8.62
C TYR A 48 2.92 1.58 9.79
N ASN A 49 3.54 0.40 9.97
CA ASN A 49 4.50 0.18 11.05
C ASN A 49 5.70 1.11 10.95
N PHE A 50 6.23 1.32 9.74
CA PHE A 50 7.36 2.24 9.55
C PHE A 50 7.01 3.67 9.97
N VAL A 51 5.84 4.18 9.59
CA VAL A 51 5.37 5.52 9.99
C VAL A 51 5.18 5.61 11.50
N VAL A 52 4.56 4.61 12.12
CA VAL A 52 4.31 4.58 13.58
C VAL A 52 5.61 4.49 14.37
N LEU A 53 6.49 3.55 14.03
CA LEU A 53 7.79 3.37 14.68
C LEU A 53 8.66 4.62 14.57
N THR A 54 8.70 5.25 13.38
CA THR A 54 9.48 6.47 13.19
C THR A 54 8.90 7.62 14.01
N ARG A 55 7.58 7.76 14.05
CA ARG A 55 6.89 8.78 14.87
C ARG A 55 7.16 8.58 16.36
N GLU A 56 7.11 7.34 16.84
CA GLU A 56 7.41 6.97 18.22
C GLU A 56 8.87 7.27 18.56
N TRP A 57 9.80 6.89 17.69
CA TRP A 57 11.22 7.19 17.85
C TRP A 57 11.48 8.70 17.94
N ILE A 58 10.87 9.52 17.07
CA ILE A 58 10.94 10.99 17.15
C ILE A 58 10.41 11.50 18.50
N SER A 59 9.30 10.94 18.96
CA SER A 59 8.70 11.29 20.25
C SER A 59 9.62 10.95 21.42
N SER A 60 10.30 9.80 21.36
CA SER A 60 11.24 9.34 22.39
C SER A 60 12.44 10.30 22.57
N LYS A 61 12.77 11.08 21.53
CA LYS A 61 13.82 12.10 21.57
C LYS A 61 13.31 13.50 21.93
N GLY A 62 12.00 13.65 22.15
CA GLY A 62 11.35 14.94 22.39
C GLY A 62 11.24 15.83 21.15
N GLY A 63 11.43 15.26 19.95
CA GLY A 63 11.53 15.95 18.66
C GLY A 63 12.96 15.99 18.10
N ILE A 64 13.09 16.28 16.81
CA ILE A 64 14.38 16.35 16.10
C ILE A 64 14.60 17.76 15.61
N PHE A 65 15.82 18.28 15.74
CA PHE A 65 16.19 19.57 15.15
C PHE A 65 16.78 19.36 13.76
N VAL A 66 16.19 19.97 12.75
CA VAL A 66 16.69 19.98 11.38
C VAL A 66 17.25 21.36 11.09
N LYS A 67 18.47 21.42 10.56
CA LYS A 67 19.11 22.67 10.15
C LYS A 67 18.52 23.10 8.81
N GLU A 68 17.89 24.27 8.79
CA GLU A 68 17.42 24.92 7.58
C GLU A 68 18.14 26.26 7.43
N LYS A 69 19.06 26.34 6.46
CA LYS A 69 19.96 27.50 6.27
C LYS A 69 20.72 27.80 7.57
N ASP A 70 20.41 28.91 8.24
CA ASP A 70 21.06 29.38 9.46
C ASP A 70 20.22 29.18 10.74
N ARG A 71 19.08 28.47 10.66
CA ARG A 71 18.22 28.20 11.81
C ARG A 71 17.98 26.71 12.02
N PHE A 72 17.73 26.32 13.27
CA PHE A 72 17.26 24.97 13.60
C PHE A 72 15.75 24.99 13.80
N ILE A 73 15.06 24.09 13.10
CA ILE A 73 13.61 23.91 13.24
C ILE A 73 13.38 22.61 13.98
N LYS A 74 12.55 22.67 15.04
CA LYS A 74 12.15 21.50 15.79
C LYS A 74 11.00 20.78 15.07
N ILE A 75 11.27 19.58 14.60
CA ILE A 75 10.29 18.66 14.03
C ILE A 75 9.73 17.80 15.16
N THR A 76 8.43 17.96 15.42
CA THR A 76 7.68 17.14 16.36
C THR A 76 7.08 15.91 15.66
N PRO A 77 6.63 14.89 16.41
CA PRO A 77 5.98 13.72 15.83
C PRO A 77 4.81 14.05 14.89
N SER A 78 4.03 15.08 15.23
CA SER A 78 2.89 15.53 14.41
C SER A 78 3.33 16.25 13.13
N HIS A 79 4.42 17.03 13.20
CA HIS A 79 5.00 17.67 12.02
C HIS A 79 5.51 16.61 11.04
N PHE A 80 6.24 15.60 11.54
CA PHE A 80 6.75 14.51 10.73
C PHE A 80 5.65 13.80 9.93
N THR A 81 4.57 13.37 10.59
CA THR A 81 3.49 12.65 9.89
C THR A 81 2.80 13.52 8.84
N LYS A 82 2.64 14.82 9.12
CA LYS A 82 2.02 15.77 8.19
C LYS A 82 2.93 16.01 6.98
N GLU A 83 4.21 16.26 7.22
CA GLU A 83 5.21 16.51 6.19
C GLU A 83 5.41 15.29 5.30
N LEU A 84 5.47 14.09 5.89
CA LEU A 84 5.60 12.84 5.12
C LEU A 84 4.38 12.60 4.21
N ALA A 85 3.16 12.85 4.70
CA ALA A 85 1.95 12.74 3.88
C ALA A 85 1.95 13.77 2.73
N GLN A 86 2.34 15.01 3.01
CA GLN A 86 2.47 16.07 2.00
C GLN A 86 3.55 15.76 0.97
N PHE A 87 4.66 15.14 1.38
CA PHE A 87 5.75 14.74 0.49
C PHE A 87 5.39 13.55 -0.41
N ALA A 88 4.52 12.67 0.06
CA ALA A 88 4.02 11.52 -0.70
C ALA A 88 3.00 11.92 -1.78
N ALA A 89 2.11 12.87 -1.49
CA ALA A 89 1.00 13.26 -2.35
C ALA A 89 1.40 13.65 -3.80
N PRO A 90 2.38 14.55 -4.05
CA PRO A 90 2.76 14.93 -5.41
C PRO A 90 3.61 13.86 -6.13
N LYS A 91 4.08 12.83 -5.43
CA LYS A 91 4.98 11.80 -6.00
C LYS A 91 4.25 10.65 -6.67
N HIS A 92 2.91 10.73 -6.78
CA HIS A 92 2.06 9.66 -7.34
C HIS A 92 2.36 8.29 -6.74
N LEU A 93 2.71 8.25 -5.44
CA LEU A 93 2.89 7.00 -4.75
C LEU A 93 1.55 6.25 -4.70
N PRO A 94 1.56 4.90 -4.77
CA PRO A 94 0.34 4.09 -4.80
C PRO A 94 -0.42 4.09 -3.47
N PHE A 95 -0.01 4.91 -2.49
CA PHE A 95 -0.61 4.98 -1.17
C PHE A 95 -0.78 6.43 -0.71
N SER A 96 -1.80 6.63 0.12
CA SER A 96 -2.04 7.85 0.88
C SER A 96 -2.31 7.46 2.32
N PHE A 97 -1.91 8.31 3.26
CA PHE A 97 -2.22 8.11 4.66
C PHE A 97 -2.53 9.46 5.31
N LYS A 98 -3.46 9.43 6.26
CA LYS A 98 -3.81 10.57 7.10
C LYS A 98 -4.05 10.07 8.51
N VAL A 99 -3.79 10.94 9.48
CA VAL A 99 -4.13 10.68 10.88
C VAL A 99 -5.48 11.35 11.13
N ALA A 100 -6.49 10.58 11.52
CA ALA A 100 -7.83 11.07 11.78
C ALA A 100 -8.19 10.95 13.27
N VAL A 101 -8.96 11.91 13.77
CA VAL A 101 -9.38 11.98 15.19
C VAL A 101 -10.83 12.45 15.25
N ILE A 102 -11.68 11.81 16.07
CA ILE A 102 -13.11 12.15 16.18
C ILE A 102 -13.32 13.65 16.50
N ASN A 103 -12.57 14.18 17.46
CA ASN A 103 -12.64 15.58 17.89
C ASN A 103 -11.49 16.41 17.30
N ALA A 104 -11.26 16.29 15.99
CA ALA A 104 -10.21 17.04 15.31
C ALA A 104 -10.53 18.55 15.27
N GLN A 105 -9.63 19.36 15.84
CA GLN A 105 -9.68 20.83 15.67
C GLN A 105 -9.21 21.26 14.27
N ASN A 106 -8.28 20.50 13.67
CA ASN A 106 -7.81 20.73 12.32
C ASN A 106 -8.67 19.97 11.30
N PRO A 107 -9.30 20.63 10.30
CA PRO A 107 -10.13 19.97 9.29
C PRO A 107 -9.42 18.84 8.53
N ALA A 108 -8.09 18.91 8.37
CA ALA A 108 -7.30 17.87 7.70
C ALA A 108 -7.26 16.53 8.45
N HIS A 109 -7.60 16.52 9.74
CA HIS A 109 -7.67 15.33 10.59
C HIS A 109 -9.11 14.87 10.85
N LYS A 110 -10.10 15.48 10.18
CA LYS A 110 -11.50 15.10 10.31
C LYS A 110 -11.71 13.73 9.66
N PRO A 111 -12.29 12.76 10.37
CA PRO A 111 -12.49 11.43 9.84
C PRO A 111 -13.58 11.43 8.77
N ASP A 112 -13.39 10.62 7.74
CA ASP A 112 -14.46 10.19 6.83
C ASP A 112 -15.30 9.07 7.47
N ASP A 113 -16.28 8.54 6.74
CA ASP A 113 -17.23 7.58 7.30
C ASP A 113 -16.57 6.23 7.63
N PHE A 114 -15.62 5.79 6.80
CA PHE A 114 -14.82 4.60 7.07
C PHE A 114 -13.97 4.78 8.34
N GLU A 115 -13.30 5.93 8.47
CA GLU A 115 -12.46 6.20 9.64
C GLU A 115 -13.26 6.37 10.93
N LYS A 116 -14.44 7.00 10.86
CA LYS A 116 -15.35 7.08 12.02
C LYS A 116 -15.72 5.68 12.50
N GLU A 117 -16.10 4.81 11.57
CA GLU A 117 -16.44 3.42 11.89
C GLU A 117 -15.25 2.69 12.51
N ALA A 118 -14.05 2.81 11.92
CA ALA A 118 -12.84 2.20 12.44
C ALA A 118 -12.47 2.71 13.85
N ILE A 119 -12.55 4.01 14.10
CA ILE A 119 -12.26 4.56 15.44
C ILE A 119 -13.29 4.08 16.46
N MET A 120 -14.58 4.05 16.12
CA MET A 120 -15.62 3.51 16.99
C MET A 120 -15.45 2.01 17.25
N HIS A 121 -14.90 1.26 16.29
CA HIS A 121 -14.53 -0.14 16.48
C HIS A 121 -13.40 -0.27 17.51
N PHE A 122 -12.29 0.46 17.32
CA PHE A 122 -11.14 0.42 18.24
C PHE A 122 -11.49 0.87 19.67
N GLN A 123 -12.39 1.86 19.82
CA GLN A 123 -12.86 2.30 21.14
C GLN A 123 -13.69 1.23 21.87
N ARG A 124 -14.43 0.40 21.13
CA ARG A 124 -15.23 -0.70 21.72
C ARG A 124 -14.38 -1.90 22.10
N GLU A 125 -13.34 -2.18 21.34
CA GLU A 125 -12.45 -3.34 21.57
C GLU A 125 -11.38 -3.11 22.64
N GLY A 126 -11.23 -1.87 23.15
CA GLY A 126 -10.33 -1.57 24.25
C GLY A 126 -8.85 -1.75 23.89
N ALA A 127 -8.41 -1.10 22.81
CA ALA A 127 -6.99 -0.92 22.53
C ALA A 127 -6.27 -0.09 23.61
#